data_AF-A0A356B1J8-F1
#
_entry.id   AF-A0A356B1J8-F1
#
_cell.length_a   1.000
_cell.length_b   1.000
_cell.length_c   1.000
_cell.angle_alpha   90.00
_cell.angle_beta   90.00
_cell.angle_gamma   90.00
#
_symmetry.space_group_name_H-M   'P 1'
#
loop_
_entity.id
_entity.type
_entity.pdbx_description
1 polymer ?
#
loop_
_entity_poly.entity_id
_entity_poly.type
_entity_poly.pdbx_seq_one_letter_code
_entity_poly.pdbx_strand_id
1 'polypeptide(L)'
;YEYPCSKGVNIGELKANQIGSEAAKYGIRLSIHAPYYINFASDIEENLMKSRKWLTDSMVAATWMGADRVVFHPGSATGIDRKIALTRVNKQMQVVLKEAEELGVDHITLCPELMGKVNQLGTLEEVIQICKTDDRLTPCIDFGHLHARDFGRLNSTEDFEIVIRMLWDQLGRERGRGFHCHFSRIEYTAKGGEKKHHTFADKEYGPDFDLLVPLIYKYDLLPVFICESNGTMAKDALEMKKLYESYQR
;
A
#
# COMPACT_ATOMS: atom_id res chain seq x y z
N TYR A 1 0.75 -8.73 -9.14
CA TYR A 1 1.82 -7.86 -9.64
C TYR A 1 1.34 -6.44 -9.54
N GLU A 2 2.20 -5.53 -9.13
CA GLU A 2 1.87 -4.13 -9.07
C GLU A 2 2.58 -3.36 -10.17
N TYR A 3 1.81 -2.60 -10.96
CA TYR A 3 2.35 -1.77 -12.02
C TYR A 3 2.75 -0.38 -11.47
N PRO A 4 4.03 0.01 -11.52
CA PRO A 4 4.48 1.26 -10.92
C PRO A 4 4.34 2.46 -11.86
N CYS A 5 3.66 3.52 -11.43
CA CYS A 5 3.54 4.81 -12.13
C CYS A 5 4.57 5.84 -11.63
N SER A 6 5.86 5.49 -11.62
CA SER A 6 6.92 6.31 -10.99
C SER A 6 7.17 7.69 -11.62
N LYS A 7 6.77 7.91 -12.87
CA LYS A 7 6.93 9.19 -13.61
C LYS A 7 5.60 9.67 -14.20
N GLY A 8 4.52 9.47 -13.45
CA GLY A 8 3.17 9.79 -13.89
C GLY A 8 2.49 8.63 -14.58
N VAL A 9 1.22 8.82 -14.91
CA VAL A 9 0.37 7.82 -15.55
C VAL A 9 0.42 8.01 -17.07
N ASN A 10 1.50 7.52 -17.69
CA ASN A 10 1.74 7.69 -19.13
C ASN A 10 1.36 6.46 -19.96
N ILE A 11 0.81 5.42 -19.33
CA ILE A 11 0.38 4.22 -20.05
C ILE A 11 -0.91 4.51 -20.82
N GLY A 12 -0.89 4.31 -22.13
CA GLY A 12 -2.10 4.42 -22.96
C GLY A 12 -2.97 3.17 -22.86
N GLU A 13 -4.27 3.34 -23.13
CA GLU A 13 -5.29 2.29 -23.06
C GLU A 13 -4.90 1.00 -23.80
N LEU A 14 -4.43 1.10 -25.04
CA LEU A 14 -4.01 -0.08 -25.83
C LEU A 14 -2.93 -0.90 -25.11
N LYS A 15 -1.95 -0.24 -24.49
CA LYS A 15 -0.86 -0.92 -23.80
C LYS A 15 -1.32 -1.48 -22.46
N ALA A 16 -2.16 -0.75 -21.73
CA ALA A 16 -2.76 -1.23 -20.48
C ALA A 16 -3.58 -2.52 -20.73
N ASN A 17 -4.43 -2.53 -21.75
CA ASN A 17 -5.21 -3.70 -22.16
C ASN A 17 -4.33 -4.89 -22.54
N GLN A 18 -3.20 -4.66 -23.24
CA GLN A 18 -2.25 -5.73 -23.57
C GLN A 18 -1.63 -6.35 -22.31
N ILE A 19 -1.24 -5.52 -21.34
CA ILE A 19 -0.68 -6.00 -20.07
C ILE A 19 -1.73 -6.80 -19.30
N GLY A 20 -2.95 -6.27 -19.19
CA GLY A 20 -4.08 -6.95 -18.53
C GLY A 20 -4.40 -8.30 -19.17
N SER A 21 -4.47 -8.34 -20.50
CA SER A 21 -4.72 -9.56 -21.26
C SER A 21 -3.62 -10.61 -21.05
N GLU A 22 -2.36 -10.19 -21.00
CA GLU A 22 -1.25 -11.11 -20.76
C GLU A 22 -1.26 -11.64 -19.32
N ALA A 23 -1.50 -10.77 -18.32
CA ALA A 23 -1.62 -11.17 -16.93
C ALA A 23 -2.77 -12.16 -16.72
N ALA A 24 -3.92 -11.93 -17.35
CA ALA A 24 -5.09 -12.81 -17.27
C ALA A 24 -4.79 -14.22 -17.80
N LYS A 25 -4.01 -14.37 -18.89
CA LYS A 25 -3.59 -15.69 -19.41
C LYS A 25 -2.85 -16.54 -18.37
N TYR A 26 -2.15 -15.90 -17.42
CA TYR A 26 -1.41 -16.56 -16.36
C TYR A 26 -2.10 -16.48 -14.99
N GLY A 27 -3.35 -15.98 -14.93
CA GLY A 27 -4.08 -15.81 -13.67
C GLY A 27 -3.44 -14.83 -12.69
N ILE A 28 -2.69 -13.84 -13.19
CA ILE A 28 -1.99 -12.85 -12.36
C ILE A 28 -2.94 -11.68 -12.06
N ARG A 29 -3.27 -11.49 -10.78
CA ARG A 29 -3.98 -10.29 -10.31
C ARG A 29 -3.07 -9.06 -10.39
N LEU A 30 -3.64 -7.93 -10.81
CA LEU A 30 -2.92 -6.67 -11.00
C LEU A 30 -3.40 -5.58 -10.03
N SER A 31 -2.45 -4.76 -9.57
CA SER A 31 -2.68 -3.47 -8.90
C SER A 31 -1.82 -2.39 -9.57
N ILE A 32 -2.09 -1.13 -9.28
CA ILE A 32 -1.27 0.02 -9.72
C ILE A 32 -0.72 0.75 -8.51
N HIS A 33 0.57 1.06 -8.52
CA HIS A 33 1.15 2.02 -7.59
C HIS A 33 1.11 3.41 -8.23
N ALA A 34 0.32 4.32 -7.66
CA ALA A 34 0.22 5.70 -8.13
C ALA A 34 1.55 6.46 -7.94
N PRO A 35 1.77 7.58 -8.64
CA PRO A 35 3.02 8.34 -8.54
C PRO A 35 3.35 8.80 -7.11
N TYR A 36 4.61 8.61 -6.69
CA TYR A 36 5.07 8.84 -5.31
C TYR A 36 4.96 10.29 -4.82
N TYR A 37 4.81 11.25 -5.74
CA TYR A 37 4.75 12.68 -5.45
C TYR A 37 3.32 13.22 -5.22
N ILE A 38 2.31 12.33 -5.16
CA ILE A 38 0.98 12.67 -4.67
C ILE A 38 1.08 13.23 -3.24
N ASN A 39 0.39 14.34 -2.98
CA ASN A 39 0.35 14.94 -1.64
C ASN A 39 -0.99 15.62 -1.35
N PHE A 40 -1.91 14.88 -0.74
CA PHE A 40 -3.24 15.39 -0.37
C PHE A 40 -3.24 16.28 0.88
N ALA A 41 -2.09 16.44 1.55
CA ALA A 41 -1.94 17.34 2.69
C ALA A 41 -1.50 18.77 2.29
N SER A 42 -1.22 19.00 1.00
CA SER A 42 -0.84 20.31 0.46
C SER A 42 -1.92 21.38 0.73
N ASP A 43 -1.50 22.62 1.00
CA ASP A 43 -2.35 23.82 0.99
C ASP A 43 -2.36 24.56 -0.35
N ILE A 44 -1.44 24.21 -1.25
CA ILE A 44 -1.38 24.76 -2.60
C ILE A 44 -2.41 24.01 -3.46
N GLU A 45 -3.45 24.72 -3.92
CA GLU A 45 -4.55 24.15 -4.72
C GLU A 45 -4.05 23.47 -6.00
N GLU A 46 -3.06 24.04 -6.69
CA GLU A 46 -2.48 23.43 -7.89
C GLU A 46 -1.90 22.04 -7.63
N ASN A 47 -1.23 21.86 -6.49
CA ASN A 47 -0.67 20.56 -6.10
C ASN A 47 -1.78 19.55 -5.74
N LEU A 48 -2.87 20.02 -5.14
CA LEU A 48 -4.04 19.19 -4.85
C LEU A 48 -4.71 18.73 -6.15
N MET A 49 -4.93 19.64 -7.11
CA MET A 49 -5.49 19.31 -8.42
C MET A 49 -4.62 18.28 -9.16
N LYS A 50 -3.30 18.46 -9.14
CA LYS A 50 -2.37 17.48 -9.74
C LYS A 50 -2.44 16.12 -9.02
N SER A 51 -2.45 16.11 -7.69
CA SER A 51 -2.56 14.90 -6.87
C SER A 51 -3.84 14.11 -7.15
N ARG A 52 -4.98 14.82 -7.21
CA ARG A 52 -6.28 14.26 -7.58
C ARG A 52 -6.23 13.66 -8.97
N LYS A 53 -5.74 14.44 -9.96
CA LYS A 53 -5.60 13.99 -11.34
C LYS A 53 -4.73 12.74 -11.47
N TRP A 54 -3.58 12.68 -10.80
CA TRP A 54 -2.72 11.49 -10.88
C TRP A 54 -3.38 10.25 -10.28
N LEU A 55 -4.15 10.41 -9.20
CA LEU A 55 -4.86 9.30 -8.60
C LEU A 55 -6.02 8.82 -9.50
N THR A 56 -6.83 9.73 -10.03
CA THR A 56 -7.93 9.37 -10.95
C THR A 56 -7.42 8.82 -12.27
N ASP A 57 -6.35 9.38 -12.85
CA ASP A 57 -5.69 8.80 -14.03
C ASP A 57 -5.19 7.38 -13.74
N SER A 58 -4.67 7.12 -12.53
CA SER A 58 -4.24 5.77 -12.12
C SER A 58 -5.43 4.80 -12.03
N MET A 59 -6.61 5.26 -11.59
CA MET A 59 -7.84 4.45 -11.58
C MET A 59 -8.35 4.15 -12.98
N VAL A 60 -8.27 5.12 -13.89
CA VAL A 60 -8.57 4.91 -15.32
C VAL A 60 -7.62 3.88 -15.93
N ALA A 61 -6.31 4.01 -15.68
CA ALA A 61 -5.33 3.04 -16.14
C ALA A 61 -5.55 1.65 -15.52
N ALA A 62 -5.97 1.58 -14.26
CA ALA A 62 -6.30 0.32 -13.58
C ALA A 62 -7.48 -0.36 -14.27
N THR A 63 -8.53 0.41 -14.58
CA THR A 63 -9.70 -0.06 -15.33
C THR A 63 -9.30 -0.65 -16.68
N TRP A 64 -8.49 0.05 -17.47
CA TRP A 64 -7.99 -0.46 -18.76
C TRP A 64 -7.15 -1.73 -18.64
N MET A 65 -6.42 -1.89 -17.53
CA MET A 65 -5.55 -3.03 -17.29
C MET A 65 -6.29 -4.22 -16.65
N GLY A 66 -7.54 -4.04 -16.20
CA GLY A 66 -8.24 -5.02 -15.38
C GLY A 66 -7.62 -5.18 -13.97
N ALA A 67 -6.91 -4.17 -13.48
CA ALA A 67 -6.45 -4.08 -12.11
C ALA A 67 -7.59 -3.59 -11.21
N ASP A 68 -7.65 -4.05 -9.96
CA ASP A 68 -8.75 -3.74 -9.03
C ASP A 68 -8.35 -2.85 -7.85
N ARG A 69 -7.06 -2.53 -7.73
CA ARG A 69 -6.49 -1.72 -6.65
C ARG A 69 -5.52 -0.67 -7.16
N VAL A 70 -5.59 0.52 -6.57
CA VAL A 70 -4.60 1.58 -6.74
C VAL A 70 -4.02 1.96 -5.37
N VAL A 71 -2.73 1.70 -5.18
CA VAL A 71 -1.96 2.08 -3.99
C VAL A 71 -1.44 3.51 -4.15
N PHE A 72 -1.46 4.30 -3.09
CA PHE A 72 -0.95 5.68 -3.13
C PHE A 72 -0.43 6.16 -1.77
N HIS A 73 0.54 7.07 -1.83
CA HIS A 73 1.03 7.77 -0.64
C HIS A 73 0.03 8.85 -0.20
N PRO A 74 -0.42 8.88 1.07
CA PRO A 74 -1.39 9.88 1.54
C PRO A 74 -0.90 11.32 1.43
N GLY A 75 0.39 11.54 1.69
CA GLY A 75 1.03 12.85 1.58
C GLY A 75 2.09 13.09 2.65
N SER A 76 2.38 14.36 2.92
CA SER A 76 3.43 14.76 3.86
C SER A 76 2.89 15.69 4.96
N ALA A 77 3.34 15.48 6.19
CA ALA A 77 3.09 16.37 7.32
C ALA A 77 4.24 17.36 7.55
N THR A 78 5.17 17.48 6.60
CA THR A 78 6.33 18.37 6.74
C THR A 78 5.88 19.82 6.85
N GLY A 79 6.26 20.48 7.96
CA GLY A 79 6.00 21.90 8.19
C GLY A 79 4.59 22.24 8.65
N ILE A 80 3.72 21.26 8.91
CA ILE A 80 2.35 21.47 9.41
C ILE A 80 2.01 20.52 10.55
N ASP A 81 1.01 20.87 11.35
CA ASP A 81 0.48 19.94 12.35
C ASP A 81 -0.10 18.69 11.67
N ARG A 82 0.22 17.54 12.23
CA ARG A 82 -0.11 16.23 11.66
C ARG A 82 -1.63 15.96 11.64
N LYS A 83 -2.38 16.49 12.62
CA LYS A 83 -3.85 16.41 12.62
C LYS A 83 -4.46 17.29 11.53
N ILE A 84 -3.88 18.45 11.26
CA ILE A 84 -4.27 19.31 10.13
C ILE A 84 -4.01 18.58 8.81
N ALA A 85 -2.83 17.97 8.64
CA ALA A 85 -2.49 17.18 7.46
C ALA A 85 -3.51 16.05 7.23
N LEU A 86 -3.80 15.24 8.25
CA LEU A 86 -4.80 14.17 8.18
C LEU A 86 -6.19 14.69 7.82
N THR A 87 -6.61 15.82 8.41
CA THR A 87 -7.91 16.45 8.10
C THR A 87 -7.99 16.86 6.63
N ARG A 88 -6.90 17.38 6.05
CA ARG A 88 -6.84 17.72 4.62
C ARG A 88 -6.94 16.46 3.76
N VAL A 89 -6.18 15.41 4.08
CA VAL A 89 -6.23 14.14 3.33
C VAL A 89 -7.65 13.56 3.33
N ASN A 90 -8.32 13.46 4.48
CA ASN A 90 -9.68 12.93 4.56
C ASN A 90 -10.68 13.75 3.71
N LYS A 91 -10.55 15.09 3.71
CA LYS A 91 -11.37 15.95 2.84
C LYS A 91 -11.10 15.69 1.36
N GLN A 92 -9.83 15.53 0.97
CA GLN A 92 -9.48 15.26 -0.42
C GLN A 92 -9.92 13.87 -0.88
N MET A 93 -9.93 12.87 0.00
CA MET A 93 -10.45 11.54 -0.35
C MET A 93 -11.91 11.58 -0.75
N GLN A 94 -12.75 12.35 -0.04
CA GLN A 94 -14.15 12.56 -0.42
C GLN A 94 -14.29 13.18 -1.81
N VAL A 95 -13.41 14.12 -2.16
CA VAL A 95 -13.40 14.74 -3.49
C VAL A 95 -12.96 13.75 -4.57
N VAL A 96 -11.87 13.00 -4.35
CA VAL A 96 -11.37 11.98 -5.29
C VAL A 96 -12.43 10.90 -5.55
N LEU A 97 -13.12 10.44 -4.50
CA LEU A 97 -14.15 9.41 -4.64
C LEU A 97 -15.32 9.90 -5.50
N LYS A 98 -15.74 11.15 -5.33
CA LYS A 98 -16.75 11.77 -6.20
C LYS A 98 -16.27 11.91 -7.64
N GLU A 99 -15.02 12.35 -7.84
CA GLU A 99 -14.42 12.42 -9.18
C GLU A 99 -14.33 11.04 -9.85
N ALA A 100 -14.06 9.99 -9.06
CA ALA A 100 -14.04 8.61 -9.55
C ALA A 100 -15.44 8.14 -10.00
N GLU A 101 -16.49 8.50 -9.27
CA GLU A 101 -17.89 8.23 -9.66
C GLU A 101 -18.23 8.96 -10.97
N GLU A 102 -17.89 10.23 -11.09
CA GLU A 102 -18.11 11.05 -12.30
C GLU A 102 -17.38 10.48 -13.53
N LEU A 103 -16.22 9.84 -13.31
CA LEU A 103 -15.43 9.17 -14.35
C LEU A 103 -15.83 7.70 -14.59
N GLY A 104 -16.72 7.12 -13.76
CA GLY A 104 -17.12 5.70 -13.85
C GLY A 104 -16.02 4.70 -13.46
N VAL A 105 -15.07 5.12 -12.63
CA VAL A 105 -13.94 4.29 -12.16
C VAL A 105 -13.98 4.05 -10.64
N ASP A 106 -15.10 4.32 -10.00
CA ASP A 106 -15.37 4.13 -8.56
C ASP A 106 -15.38 2.68 -8.09
N HIS A 107 -15.37 1.72 -9.02
CA HIS A 107 -15.19 0.29 -8.75
C HIS A 107 -13.74 -0.07 -8.35
N ILE A 108 -12.78 0.83 -8.55
CA ILE A 108 -11.37 0.63 -8.18
C ILE A 108 -11.19 0.90 -6.68
N THR A 109 -10.63 -0.08 -5.96
CA THR A 109 -10.33 0.08 -4.53
C THR A 109 -9.07 0.94 -4.35
N LEU A 110 -9.18 2.04 -3.61
CA LEU A 110 -8.04 2.91 -3.31
C LEU A 110 -7.36 2.47 -2.02
N CYS A 111 -6.04 2.37 -2.06
CA CYS A 111 -5.23 1.82 -0.98
C CYS A 111 -4.21 2.84 -0.45
N PRO A 112 -4.57 3.65 0.58
CA PRO A 112 -3.59 4.53 1.22
C PRO A 112 -2.51 3.71 1.91
N GLU A 113 -1.26 4.03 1.62
CA GLU A 113 -0.12 3.28 2.10
C GLU A 113 0.43 3.79 3.44
N LEU A 114 0.84 2.84 4.28
CA LEU A 114 1.64 3.09 5.47
C LEU A 114 3.06 3.50 5.04
N MET A 115 3.48 4.70 5.43
CA MET A 115 4.71 5.32 4.97
C MET A 115 5.88 5.09 5.94
N GLY A 116 7.08 4.82 5.44
CA GLY A 116 8.25 4.56 6.29
C GLY A 116 8.84 5.81 6.93
N LYS A 117 8.83 6.98 6.26
CA LYS A 117 9.47 8.19 6.81
C LYS A 117 8.59 8.94 7.79
N VAL A 118 9.14 9.33 8.95
CA VAL A 118 8.41 10.03 10.04
C VAL A 118 7.69 11.31 9.56
N ASN A 119 8.30 12.08 8.64
CA ASN A 119 7.72 13.31 8.11
C ASN A 119 6.58 13.08 7.09
N GLN A 120 6.45 11.86 6.55
CA GLN A 120 5.31 11.48 5.70
C GLN A 120 4.09 11.14 6.56
N LEU A 121 2.91 11.47 6.05
CA LEU A 121 1.63 11.05 6.63
C LEU A 121 1.37 9.59 6.23
N GLY A 122 0.98 8.75 7.19
CA GLY A 122 0.82 7.31 6.94
C GLY A 122 1.35 6.43 8.06
N THR A 123 1.10 6.79 9.33
CA THR A 123 1.15 5.81 10.43
C THR A 123 0.01 4.81 10.28
N LEU A 124 0.09 3.68 11.00
CA LEU A 124 -1.00 2.70 11.03
C LEU A 124 -2.33 3.35 11.42
N GLU A 125 -2.32 4.18 12.46
CA GLU A 125 -3.49 4.93 12.94
C GLU A 125 -4.04 5.84 11.85
N GLU A 126 -3.18 6.58 11.15
CA GLU A 126 -3.61 7.52 10.11
C GLU A 126 -4.18 6.82 8.88
N VAL A 127 -3.54 5.74 8.43
CA VAL A 127 -4.05 4.94 7.31
C VAL A 127 -5.43 4.38 7.66
N ILE A 128 -5.61 3.87 8.89
CA ILE A 128 -6.91 3.44 9.39
C ILE A 128 -7.93 4.60 9.39
N GLN A 129 -7.56 5.78 9.88
CA GLN A 129 -8.46 6.94 9.89
C GLN A 129 -8.83 7.41 8.48
N ILE A 130 -7.91 7.34 7.52
CA ILE A 130 -8.20 7.62 6.11
C ILE A 130 -9.21 6.59 5.60
N CYS A 131 -8.97 5.30 5.82
CA CYS A 131 -9.88 4.23 5.38
C CYS A 131 -11.28 4.28 6.01
N LYS A 132 -11.43 4.88 7.20
CA LYS A 132 -12.76 5.12 7.80
C LYS A 132 -13.61 6.15 7.07
N THR A 133 -13.02 6.89 6.12
CA THR A 133 -13.70 7.94 5.37
C THR A 133 -14.73 7.37 4.39
N ASP A 134 -14.48 6.18 3.82
CA ASP A 134 -15.36 5.51 2.86
C ASP A 134 -15.01 4.01 2.77
N ASP A 135 -15.98 3.14 2.49
CA ASP A 135 -15.76 1.69 2.40
C ASP A 135 -14.99 1.25 1.15
N ARG A 136 -14.88 2.12 0.13
CA ARG A 136 -14.01 1.92 -1.05
C ARG A 136 -12.52 2.07 -0.74
N LEU A 137 -12.17 2.47 0.47
CA LEU A 137 -10.80 2.58 0.96
C LEU A 137 -10.39 1.34 1.75
N THR A 138 -9.31 0.70 1.31
CA THR A 138 -8.70 -0.47 1.97
C THR A 138 -7.24 -0.17 2.29
N PRO A 139 -6.73 -0.41 3.50
CA PRO A 139 -5.37 -0.01 3.83
C PRO A 139 -4.32 -0.76 3.00
N CYS A 140 -3.25 -0.08 2.59
CA CYS A 140 -2.01 -0.75 2.19
C CYS A 140 -1.02 -0.75 3.37
N ILE A 141 -0.72 -1.94 3.88
CA ILE A 141 0.18 -2.14 5.01
C ILE A 141 1.54 -2.58 4.47
N ASP A 142 2.46 -1.63 4.42
CA ASP A 142 3.87 -1.93 4.26
C ASP A 142 4.49 -2.25 5.63
N PHE A 143 4.79 -3.54 5.85
CA PHE A 143 5.40 -4.00 7.10
C PHE A 143 6.87 -3.58 7.23
N GLY A 144 7.58 -3.40 6.10
CA GLY A 144 8.92 -2.82 6.11
C GLY A 144 8.85 -1.37 6.60
N HIS A 145 7.99 -0.55 6.02
CA HIS A 145 7.79 0.83 6.48
C HIS A 145 7.40 0.92 7.95
N LEU A 146 6.48 0.07 8.42
CA LEU A 146 6.10 0.04 9.83
C LEU A 146 7.29 -0.34 10.73
N HIS A 147 8.04 -1.40 10.38
CA HIS A 147 9.23 -1.80 11.10
C HIS A 147 10.27 -0.68 11.15
N ALA A 148 10.54 -0.01 10.02
CA ALA A 148 11.51 1.07 9.92
C ALA A 148 11.11 2.30 10.74
N ARG A 149 9.83 2.70 10.68
CA ARG A 149 9.31 3.87 11.38
C ARG A 149 9.33 3.68 12.89
N ASP A 150 9.01 2.48 13.36
CA ASP A 150 8.93 2.14 14.79
C ASP A 150 10.25 1.54 15.34
N PHE A 151 11.40 1.90 14.75
CA PHE A 151 12.73 1.52 15.25
C PHE A 151 12.98 0.01 15.34
N GLY A 152 12.48 -0.73 14.35
CA GLY A 152 12.65 -2.17 14.25
C GLY A 152 11.65 -2.96 15.07
N ARG A 153 10.41 -2.47 15.23
CA ARG A 153 9.43 -3.04 16.18
C ARG A 153 8.96 -4.46 15.88
N LEU A 154 8.88 -4.85 14.60
CA LEU A 154 8.29 -6.14 14.21
C LEU A 154 9.33 -7.28 14.30
N ASN A 155 9.48 -7.91 15.47
CA ASN A 155 10.46 -9.00 15.71
C ASN A 155 9.83 -10.30 16.24
N SER A 156 8.53 -10.32 16.45
CA SER A 156 7.79 -11.49 16.93
C SER A 156 6.46 -11.62 16.21
N THR A 157 5.90 -12.83 16.20
CA THR A 157 4.54 -13.06 15.68
C THR A 157 3.52 -12.19 16.42
N GLU A 158 3.71 -11.95 17.72
CA GLU A 158 2.84 -11.08 18.53
C GLU A 158 2.83 -9.62 18.04
N ASP A 159 3.99 -9.10 17.59
CA ASP A 159 4.07 -7.73 17.06
C ASP A 159 3.22 -7.56 15.80
N PHE A 160 3.26 -8.55 14.89
CA PHE A 160 2.43 -8.56 13.70
C PHE A 160 0.94 -8.75 14.04
N GLU A 161 0.63 -9.59 15.03
CA GLU A 161 -0.74 -9.85 15.48
C GLU A 161 -1.42 -8.58 16.00
N ILE A 162 -0.67 -7.72 16.71
CA ILE A 162 -1.19 -6.41 17.17
C ILE A 162 -1.68 -5.57 15.98
N VAL A 163 -0.90 -5.52 14.89
CA VAL A 163 -1.26 -4.77 13.68
C VAL A 163 -2.53 -5.34 13.05
N ILE A 164 -2.57 -6.65 12.83
CA ILE A 164 -3.71 -7.35 12.22
C ILE A 164 -4.99 -7.14 13.04
N ARG A 165 -4.91 -7.30 14.37
CA ARG A 165 -6.05 -7.07 15.27
C ARG A 165 -6.54 -5.64 15.23
N MET A 166 -5.63 -4.67 15.16
CA MET A 166 -6.01 -3.27 15.05
C MET A 166 -6.78 -2.97 13.76
N LEU A 167 -6.39 -3.56 12.62
CA LEU A 167 -7.15 -3.42 11.37
C LEU A 167 -8.55 -4.01 11.50
N TRP A 168 -8.66 -5.18 12.12
CA TRP A 168 -9.94 -5.84 12.37
C TRP A 168 -10.88 -5.01 13.24
N ASP A 169 -10.37 -4.57 14.38
CA ASP A 169 -11.14 -3.86 15.39
C ASP A 169 -11.61 -2.49 14.86
N GLN A 170 -10.85 -1.88 13.94
CA GLN A 170 -11.11 -0.53 13.46
C GLN A 170 -11.78 -0.44 12.09
N LEU A 171 -11.57 -1.42 11.19
CA LEU A 171 -12.08 -1.42 9.81
C LEU A 171 -13.01 -2.60 9.49
N GLY A 172 -13.20 -3.51 10.44
CA GLY A 172 -14.03 -4.70 10.29
C GLY A 172 -13.29 -5.86 9.59
N ARG A 173 -13.97 -7.02 9.54
CA ARG A 173 -13.36 -8.28 9.11
C ARG A 173 -12.96 -8.35 7.65
N GLU A 174 -13.79 -7.84 6.76
CA GLU A 174 -13.50 -7.89 5.32
C GLU A 174 -12.22 -7.11 4.98
N ARG A 175 -12.11 -5.86 5.45
CA ARG A 175 -10.93 -5.02 5.21
C ARG A 175 -9.71 -5.46 6.02
N GLY A 176 -9.90 -5.93 7.26
CA GLY A 176 -8.83 -6.47 8.09
C GLY A 176 -8.23 -7.79 7.56
N ARG A 177 -9.01 -8.55 6.79
CA ARG A 177 -8.58 -9.79 6.14
C ARG A 177 -8.01 -9.56 4.74
N GLY A 178 -8.63 -8.68 3.96
CA GLY A 178 -8.35 -8.48 2.53
C GLY A 178 -7.53 -7.23 2.19
N PHE A 179 -6.68 -6.74 3.08
CA PHE A 179 -5.89 -5.53 2.85
C PHE A 179 -4.86 -5.65 1.72
N HIS A 180 -4.25 -4.53 1.29
CA HIS A 180 -3.09 -4.56 0.39
C HIS A 180 -1.81 -4.62 1.23
N CYS A 181 -0.79 -5.38 0.83
CA CYS A 181 0.42 -5.53 1.62
C CYS A 181 1.67 -5.40 0.78
N HIS A 182 2.57 -4.49 1.19
CA HIS A 182 3.94 -4.45 0.72
C HIS A 182 4.84 -5.13 1.74
N PHE A 183 5.81 -5.89 1.24
CA PHE A 183 6.76 -6.58 2.11
C PHE A 183 8.16 -6.61 1.52
N SER A 184 9.12 -6.24 2.36
CA SER A 184 10.55 -6.44 2.17
C SER A 184 11.25 -6.30 3.51
N ARG A 185 12.45 -6.86 3.65
CA ARG A 185 13.36 -6.44 4.72
C ARG A 185 13.76 -4.99 4.48
N ILE A 186 14.14 -4.27 5.53
CA ILE A 186 14.37 -2.82 5.42
C ILE A 186 15.51 -2.36 6.33
N GLU A 187 16.32 -1.45 5.81
CA GLU A 187 17.24 -0.64 6.59
C GLU A 187 16.54 0.66 6.98
N TYR A 188 16.71 1.09 8.23
CA TYR A 188 16.13 2.33 8.76
C TYR A 188 17.19 3.24 9.38
N THR A 189 16.89 4.54 9.46
CA THR A 189 17.85 5.52 9.99
C THR A 189 17.88 5.51 11.52
N ALA A 190 18.96 6.04 12.11
CA ALA A 190 19.05 6.22 13.57
C ALA A 190 17.95 7.14 14.15
N LYS A 191 17.34 7.99 13.32
CA LYS A 191 16.23 8.87 13.72
C LYS A 191 14.85 8.23 13.44
N GLY A 192 14.82 6.96 13.03
CA GLY A 192 13.63 6.27 12.58
C GLY A 192 13.32 6.54 11.11
N GLY A 193 12.59 5.60 10.52
CA GLY A 193 12.08 5.67 9.16
C GLY A 193 12.99 5.09 8.09
N GLU A 194 12.38 4.79 6.94
CA GLU A 194 13.02 4.01 5.87
C GLU A 194 14.32 4.67 5.36
N LYS A 195 15.31 3.83 5.11
CA LYS A 195 16.52 4.18 4.37
C LYS A 195 16.57 3.42 3.06
N LYS A 196 16.34 2.10 3.08
CA LYS A 196 16.47 1.25 1.90
C LYS A 196 15.71 -0.07 2.07
N HIS A 197 14.99 -0.50 1.03
CA HIS A 197 14.45 -1.86 0.95
C HIS A 197 15.56 -2.87 0.62
N HIS A 198 15.52 -3.99 1.31
CA HIS A 198 16.49 -5.08 1.26
C HIS A 198 15.86 -6.37 0.75
N THR A 199 16.73 -7.30 0.36
CA THR A 199 16.34 -8.62 -0.15
C THR A 199 16.16 -9.59 1.00
N PHE A 200 15.44 -10.69 0.77
CA PHE A 200 15.26 -11.75 1.78
C PHE A 200 16.58 -12.43 2.16
N ALA A 201 17.64 -12.28 1.36
CA ALA A 201 18.98 -12.78 1.64
C ALA A 201 19.74 -11.94 2.69
N ASP A 202 19.39 -10.67 2.86
CA ASP A 202 20.06 -9.75 3.79
C ASP A 202 19.54 -9.98 5.22
N LYS A 203 19.99 -11.06 5.86
CA LYS A 203 19.45 -11.56 7.14
C LYS A 203 19.69 -10.63 8.33
N GLU A 204 20.57 -9.64 8.19
CA GLU A 204 20.82 -8.62 9.19
C GLU A 204 19.69 -7.58 9.32
N TYR A 205 18.78 -7.51 8.34
CA TYR A 205 17.63 -6.60 8.34
C TYR A 205 16.32 -7.34 8.56
N GLY A 206 15.44 -6.77 9.39
CA GLY A 206 14.05 -7.21 9.54
C GLY A 206 13.09 -6.37 8.68
N PRO A 207 11.79 -6.64 8.73
CA PRO A 207 11.17 -7.72 9.47
C PRO A 207 11.20 -9.05 8.70
N ASP A 208 11.10 -10.17 9.43
CA ASP A 208 11.08 -11.50 8.84
C ASP A 208 9.65 -11.92 8.46
N PHE A 209 9.47 -12.38 7.21
CA PHE A 209 8.15 -12.78 6.70
C PHE A 209 7.58 -14.03 7.38
N ASP A 210 8.45 -14.93 7.84
CA ASP A 210 8.06 -16.17 8.53
C ASP A 210 7.28 -15.91 9.82
N LEU A 211 7.51 -14.79 10.50
CA LEU A 211 6.76 -14.35 11.68
C LEU A 211 5.30 -14.00 11.37
N LEU A 212 5.02 -13.55 10.14
CA LEU A 212 3.68 -13.21 9.67
C LEU A 212 2.90 -14.43 9.18
N VAL A 213 3.58 -15.46 8.66
CA VAL A 213 2.92 -16.63 8.03
C VAL A 213 1.93 -17.35 8.96
N PRO A 214 2.24 -17.66 10.23
CA PRO A 214 1.28 -18.30 11.15
C PRO A 214 -0.01 -17.50 11.30
N LEU A 215 0.08 -16.17 11.26
CA LEU A 215 -1.08 -15.29 11.39
C LEU A 215 -1.95 -15.30 10.15
N ILE A 216 -1.37 -15.44 8.95
CA ILE A 216 -2.15 -15.60 7.72
C ILE A 216 -3.13 -16.78 7.86
N TYR A 217 -2.70 -17.88 8.48
CA TYR A 217 -3.57 -19.03 8.74
C TYR A 217 -4.52 -18.83 9.90
N LYS A 218 -3.99 -18.42 11.07
CA LYS A 218 -4.78 -18.22 12.29
C LYS A 218 -5.98 -17.31 12.06
N TYR A 219 -5.81 -16.34 11.17
CA TYR A 219 -6.76 -15.29 10.89
C TYR A 219 -7.39 -15.35 9.51
N ASP A 220 -7.08 -16.41 8.73
CA ASP A 220 -7.59 -16.60 7.38
C ASP A 220 -7.35 -15.35 6.51
N LEU A 221 -6.18 -14.71 6.64
CA LEU A 221 -5.88 -13.47 5.93
C LEU A 221 -5.76 -13.73 4.42
N LEU A 222 -6.34 -12.83 3.62
CA LEU A 222 -6.29 -12.86 2.15
C LEU A 222 -5.75 -11.53 1.57
N PRO A 223 -4.62 -10.99 2.07
CA PRO A 223 -4.10 -9.75 1.53
C PRO A 223 -3.52 -9.96 0.13
N VAL A 224 -3.46 -8.87 -0.64
CA VAL A 224 -2.65 -8.83 -1.86
C VAL A 224 -1.21 -8.55 -1.45
N PHE A 225 -0.35 -9.56 -1.45
CA PHE A 225 1.07 -9.39 -1.16
C PHE A 225 1.85 -8.95 -2.42
N ILE A 226 2.55 -7.83 -2.30
CA ILE A 226 3.53 -7.31 -3.25
C ILE A 226 4.90 -7.29 -2.56
N CYS A 227 5.91 -7.87 -3.21
CA CYS A 227 7.27 -7.85 -2.71
C CYS A 227 8.02 -6.66 -3.30
N GLU A 228 8.62 -5.84 -2.43
CA GLU A 228 9.36 -4.63 -2.81
C GLU A 228 10.88 -4.76 -2.65
N SER A 229 11.36 -5.99 -2.46
CA SER A 229 12.78 -6.28 -2.31
C SER A 229 13.61 -5.78 -3.49
N ASN A 230 14.58 -4.93 -3.20
CA ASN A 230 15.35 -4.23 -4.21
C ASN A 230 16.06 -5.19 -5.19
N GLY A 231 15.65 -5.14 -6.46
CA GLY A 231 16.24 -5.93 -7.56
C GLY A 231 15.91 -7.42 -7.55
N THR A 232 15.14 -7.91 -6.58
CA THR A 232 14.85 -9.35 -6.40
C THR A 232 13.37 -9.66 -6.15
N MET A 233 12.47 -8.68 -6.34
CA MET A 233 11.03 -8.79 -6.06
C MET A 233 10.40 -10.13 -6.47
N ALA A 234 10.62 -10.61 -7.70
CA ALA A 234 10.02 -11.85 -8.18
C ALA A 234 10.57 -13.12 -7.48
N LYS A 235 11.88 -13.11 -7.15
CA LYS A 235 12.54 -14.21 -6.45
C LYS A 235 12.07 -14.27 -5.00
N ASP A 236 12.01 -13.13 -4.34
CA ASP A 236 11.65 -13.03 -2.93
C ASP A 236 10.14 -13.25 -2.74
N ALA A 237 9.29 -12.80 -3.68
CA ALA A 237 7.88 -13.18 -3.72
C ALA A 237 7.67 -14.70 -3.87
N LEU A 238 8.53 -15.39 -4.63
CA LEU A 238 8.48 -16.86 -4.71
C LEU A 238 8.90 -17.51 -3.38
N GLU A 239 9.85 -16.94 -2.65
CA GLU A 239 10.21 -17.38 -1.30
C GLU A 239 9.05 -17.20 -0.32
N MET A 240 8.37 -16.04 -0.34
CA MET A 240 7.14 -15.80 0.43
C MET A 240 6.06 -16.85 0.14
N LYS A 241 5.82 -17.16 -1.15
CA LYS A 241 4.87 -18.19 -1.56
C LYS A 241 5.24 -19.57 -1.03
N LYS A 242 6.51 -19.98 -1.15
CA LYS A 242 7.00 -21.28 -0.64
C LYS A 242 6.86 -21.39 0.88
N LEU A 243 7.18 -20.31 1.60
CA LEU A 243 7.01 -20.24 3.05
C LEU A 243 5.54 -20.40 3.41
N TYR A 244 4.64 -19.65 2.77
CA TYR A 244 3.20 -19.81 2.95
C TYR A 244 2.77 -21.26 2.68
N GLU A 245 3.08 -21.85 1.53
CA GLU A 245 2.70 -23.22 1.17
C GLU A 245 3.25 -24.29 2.13
N SER A 246 4.40 -24.03 2.77
CA SER A 246 4.97 -24.98 3.75
C SER A 246 4.13 -25.13 5.02
N TYR A 247 3.36 -24.09 5.38
CA TYR A 247 2.46 -24.08 6.53
C TYR A 247 1.06 -24.63 6.22
N GLN A 248 0.71 -24.89 4.96
CA GLN A 248 -0.56 -25.55 4.60
C GLN A 248 -0.58 -27.06 4.93
N ARG A 249 0.53 -27.62 5.41
CA ARG A 249 0.73 -29.07 5.62
C ARG A 249 0.32 -29.53 7.01
#